data_AF-A0A6G3TK33-F1
#
_entry.id   AF-A0A6G3TK33-F1
#
_cell.length_a   1.000
_cell.length_b   1.000
_cell.length_c   1.000
_cell.angle_alpha   90.00
_cell.angle_beta   90.00
_cell.angle_gamma   90.00
#
_symmetry.space_group_name_H-M   'P 1'
#
loop_
_entity.id
_entity.type
_entity.pdbx_description
1 polymer ?
#
loop_
_entity_poly.entity_id
_entity_poly.type
_entity_poly.pdbx_seq_one_letter_code
_entity_poly.pdbx_strand_id
1 'polypeptide(L)'
;MLSSLKAVNLLVMFLLELAVYTAVVLWGVAVGDTWPVEVALGVGAPVVMTAAWALFGSPRARRPARGAGRFVLEVLWFGAGAAALAASGRPWWAAAFAGVCLVNAALRRLWKQ
;
A
#
# COMPACT_ATOMS: atom_id res chain seq x y z
N MET A 1 7.65 24.99 11.48
CA MET A 1 8.10 23.65 11.94
C MET A 1 7.02 22.58 11.73
N LEU A 2 5.79 22.74 12.26
CA LEU A 2 4.72 21.74 12.09
C LEU A 2 4.35 21.45 10.63
N SER A 3 4.31 22.47 9.76
CA SER A 3 4.01 22.29 8.34
C SER A 3 5.04 21.42 7.61
N SER A 4 6.32 21.54 7.97
CA SER A 4 7.40 20.72 7.41
C SER A 4 7.24 19.25 7.83
N LEU A 5 6.91 18.99 9.09
CA LEU A 5 6.64 17.63 9.59
C LEU A 5 5.42 16.98 8.90
N LYS A 6 4.37 17.77 8.67
CA LYS A 6 3.20 17.33 7.89
C LYS A 6 3.57 16.94 6.45
N ALA A 7 4.42 17.72 5.79
CA ALA A 7 4.89 17.41 4.43
C ALA A 7 5.73 16.13 4.41
N VAL A 8 6.62 15.94 5.39
CA VAL A 8 7.39 14.70 5.54
C VAL A 8 6.47 13.49 5.75
N ASN A 9 5.42 13.62 6.58
CA ASN A 9 4.46 12.53 6.80
C ASN A 9 3.69 12.15 5.52
N LEU A 10 3.36 13.13 4.67
CA LEU A 10 2.76 12.87 3.35
C LEU A 10 3.75 12.20 2.39
N LEU A 11 5.02 12.62 2.40
CA LEU A 11 6.07 11.95 1.63
C LEU A 11 6.23 10.49 2.07
N VAL A 12 6.25 10.23 3.38
CA VAL A 12 6.29 8.86 3.92
C VAL A 12 5.07 8.06 3.46
N MET A 13 3.88 8.65 3.48
CA MET A 13 2.67 7.99 2.98
C MET A 13 2.81 7.59 1.50
N PHE A 14 3.30 8.50 0.66
CA PHE A 14 3.53 8.23 -0.75
C PHE A 14 4.57 7.10 -0.96
N LEU A 15 5.66 7.11 -0.20
CA LEU A 15 6.66 6.05 -0.24
C LEU A 15 6.09 4.70 0.22
N LEU A 16 5.21 4.70 1.22
CA LEU A 16 4.50 3.50 1.65
C LEU A 16 3.58 2.97 0.54
N GLU A 17 2.86 3.84 -0.18
CA GLU A 17 2.03 3.44 -1.32
C GLU A 17 2.88 2.77 -2.42
N LEU A 18 4.05 3.33 -2.74
CA LEU A 18 4.98 2.73 -3.71
C LEU A 18 5.56 1.39 -3.22
N ALA A 19 5.85 1.31 -1.93
CA ALA A 19 6.34 0.09 -1.30
C ALA A 19 5.29 -1.04 -1.33
N VAL A 20 3.98 -0.74 -1.25
CA VAL A 20 2.92 -1.75 -1.47
C VAL A 20 3.05 -2.38 -2.85
N TYR A 21 3.20 -1.59 -3.90
CA TYR A 21 3.36 -2.14 -5.26
C TYR A 21 4.60 -3.01 -5.37
N THR A 22 5.72 -2.54 -4.82
CA THR A 22 6.99 -3.30 -4.82
C THR A 22 6.84 -4.61 -4.05
N ALA A 23 6.17 -4.61 -2.89
CA ALA A 23 5.88 -5.79 -2.10
C ALA A 23 5.07 -6.83 -2.88
N VAL A 24 4.06 -6.38 -3.62
CA VAL A 24 3.19 -7.27 -4.41
C VAL A 24 3.93 -7.85 -5.61
N VAL A 25 4.78 -7.06 -6.29
CA VAL A 25 5.66 -7.58 -7.36
C VAL A 25 6.61 -8.64 -6.79
N LEU A 26 7.28 -8.32 -5.67
CA LEU A 26 8.22 -9.23 -5.00
C LEU A 26 7.55 -10.52 -4.51
N TRP A 27 6.29 -10.44 -4.11
CA TRP A 27 5.47 -11.61 -3.78
C TRP A 27 5.12 -12.43 -5.02
N GLY A 28 4.69 -11.78 -6.11
CA GLY A 28 4.36 -12.48 -7.36
C GLY A 28 5.55 -13.25 -7.94
N VAL A 29 6.75 -12.68 -7.85
CA VAL A 29 7.99 -13.38 -8.23
C VAL A 29 8.35 -14.48 -7.23
N ALA A 30 8.17 -14.27 -5.93
CA ALA A 30 8.51 -15.28 -4.92
C ALA A 30 7.59 -16.51 -4.93
N VAL A 31 6.34 -16.37 -5.38
CA VAL A 31 5.34 -17.46 -5.41
C VAL A 31 5.21 -18.08 -6.80
N GLY A 32 5.65 -17.39 -7.86
CA GLY A 32 5.60 -17.94 -9.20
C GLY A 32 6.63 -19.07 -9.35
N ASP A 33 6.18 -20.32 -9.41
CA ASP A 33 7.07 -21.48 -9.63
C ASP A 33 7.59 -21.56 -11.09
N THR A 34 6.99 -20.80 -12.01
CA THR A 34 7.36 -20.74 -13.42
C THR A 34 7.30 -19.31 -13.94
N TRP A 35 8.18 -19.00 -14.90
CA TRP A 35 8.28 -17.66 -15.50
C TRP A 35 6.93 -17.05 -15.94
N PRO A 36 6.00 -17.78 -16.60
CA PRO A 36 4.70 -17.22 -16.95
C PRO A 36 3.85 -16.84 -15.72
N VAL A 37 3.91 -17.61 -14.65
CA VAL A 37 3.16 -17.35 -13.41
C VAL A 37 3.76 -16.17 -12.65
N GLU A 38 5.09 -16.07 -12.58
CA GLU A 38 5.78 -14.92 -11.99
C GLU A 38 5.39 -13.61 -12.68
N VAL A 39 5.41 -13.59 -14.01
CA VAL A 39 5.02 -12.40 -14.80
C VAL A 39 3.54 -12.10 -14.61
N ALA A 40 2.68 -13.12 -14.65
CA ALA A 40 1.23 -12.93 -14.47
C ALA A 40 0.90 -12.37 -13.08
N LEU A 41 1.50 -12.87 -12.01
CA LEU A 41 1.27 -12.36 -10.65
C LEU A 41 1.97 -11.02 -10.42
N GLY A 42 3.22 -10.91 -10.84
CA GLY A 42 4.06 -9.72 -10.66
C GLY A 42 3.57 -8.50 -11.45
N VAL A 43 2.88 -8.69 -12.58
CA VAL A 43 2.27 -7.58 -13.35
C VAL A 43 0.77 -7.50 -13.12
N GLY A 44 0.07 -8.64 -13.11
CA GLY A 44 -1.37 -8.69 -12.98
C GLY A 44 -1.86 -8.14 -11.64
N ALA A 45 -1.19 -8.47 -10.53
CA ALA A 45 -1.61 -7.99 -9.22
C ALA A 45 -1.44 -6.45 -9.08
N PRO A 46 -0.30 -5.83 -9.44
CA PRO A 46 -0.18 -4.37 -9.49
C PRO A 46 -1.19 -3.69 -10.42
N VAL A 47 -1.51 -4.29 -11.57
CA VAL A 47 -2.51 -3.75 -12.49
C VAL A 47 -3.90 -3.74 -11.84
N VAL A 48 -4.31 -4.85 -11.21
CA VAL A 48 -5.59 -4.94 -10.49
C VAL A 48 -5.65 -3.92 -9.35
N MET A 49 -4.57 -3.80 -8.58
CA MET A 49 -4.46 -2.80 -7.52
C MET A 49 -4.61 -1.39 -8.08
N THR A 50 -3.87 -1.05 -9.13
CA THR A 50 -3.93 0.28 -9.77
C THR A 50 -5.35 0.60 -10.25
N ALA A 51 -6.04 -0.37 -10.85
CA ALA A 51 -7.44 -0.22 -11.27
C ALA A 51 -8.39 -0.01 -10.08
N ALA A 52 -8.22 -0.76 -8.98
CA ALA A 52 -9.00 -0.56 -7.76
C ALA A 52 -8.75 0.82 -7.15
N TRP A 53 -7.51 1.31 -7.13
CA TRP A 53 -7.18 2.64 -6.66
C TRP A 53 -7.78 3.73 -7.58
N ALA A 54 -7.71 3.55 -8.90
CA ALA A 54 -8.35 4.46 -9.84
C ALA A 54 -9.87 4.54 -9.63
N LEU A 55 -10.51 3.44 -9.25
CA LEU A 55 -11.95 3.35 -9.09
C LEU A 55 -12.47 3.94 -7.76
N PHE A 56 -11.71 3.75 -6.68
CA PHE A 56 -12.15 4.10 -5.31
C PHE A 56 -11.26 5.13 -4.60
N GLY A 57 -9.95 5.09 -4.87
CA GLY A 57 -8.93 5.86 -4.15
C GLY A 57 -8.52 7.18 -4.82
N SER A 58 -8.72 7.31 -6.12
CA SER A 58 -8.35 8.51 -6.87
C SER A 58 -9.22 9.73 -6.50
N PRO A 59 -8.68 10.96 -6.53
CA PRO A 59 -9.49 12.18 -6.44
C PRO A 59 -10.55 12.27 -7.55
N ARG A 60 -10.28 11.63 -8.70
CA ARG A 60 -11.21 11.49 -9.84
C ARG A 60 -11.87 10.11 -9.91
N ALA A 61 -11.89 9.38 -8.80
CA ALA A 61 -12.54 8.08 -8.72
C ALA A 61 -14.00 8.17 -9.15
N ARG A 62 -14.46 7.20 -9.96
CA ARG A 62 -15.89 7.09 -10.31
C ARG A 62 -16.76 6.82 -9.09
N ARG A 63 -16.22 6.11 -8.10
CA ARG A 63 -16.89 5.79 -6.83
C ARG A 63 -15.96 6.14 -5.66
N PRO A 64 -15.77 7.43 -5.36
CA PRO A 64 -14.78 7.85 -4.37
C PRO A 64 -15.16 7.31 -2.99
N ALA A 65 -14.25 6.55 -2.39
CA ALA A 65 -14.41 6.09 -1.02
C ALA A 65 -14.30 7.31 -0.07
N ARG A 66 -15.29 7.51 0.79
CA ARG A 66 -15.33 8.62 1.76
C ARG A 66 -15.43 8.09 3.18
N GLY A 67 -14.90 8.86 4.14
CA GLY A 67 -14.97 8.54 5.57
C GLY A 67 -14.49 7.12 5.87
N ALA A 68 -15.35 6.30 6.48
CA ALA A 68 -15.05 4.90 6.82
C ALA A 68 -14.63 4.06 5.60
N GLY A 69 -15.22 4.29 4.41
CA GLY A 69 -14.84 3.56 3.20
C GLY A 69 -13.41 3.83 2.76
N ARG A 70 -12.93 5.08 2.93
CA ARG A 70 -11.54 5.43 2.64
C ARG A 70 -10.59 4.74 3.61
N PHE A 71 -10.95 4.70 4.89
CA PHE A 71 -10.16 4.01 5.89
C PHE A 71 -10.05 2.50 5.62
N VAL A 72 -11.16 1.85 5.27
CA VAL A 72 -11.14 0.42 4.90
C VAL A 72 -10.28 0.20 3.66
N LEU A 73 -10.38 1.06 2.64
CA LEU A 73 -9.52 0.97 1.45
C LEU A 73 -8.04 1.08 1.82
N GLU A 74 -7.64 2.04 2.66
CA GLU A 74 -6.26 2.17 3.11
C GLU A 74 -5.79 0.94 3.91
N VAL A 75 -6.60 0.42 4.82
CA VAL A 75 -6.26 -0.77 5.60
C VAL A 75 -6.07 -1.98 4.69
N LEU A 76 -6.96 -2.18 3.72
CA LEU A 76 -6.81 -3.25 2.74
C LEU A 76 -5.57 -3.05 1.86
N TRP A 77 -5.28 -1.80 1.48
CA TRP A 77 -4.15 -1.45 0.62
C TRP A 77 -2.80 -1.71 1.28
N PHE A 78 -2.57 -1.10 2.44
CA PHE A 78 -1.34 -1.30 3.21
C PHE A 78 -1.28 -2.71 3.82
N GLY A 79 -2.42 -3.27 4.21
CA GLY A 79 -2.53 -4.66 4.68
C GLY A 79 -2.11 -5.67 3.60
N ALA A 80 -2.52 -5.46 2.35
CA ALA A 80 -2.09 -6.28 1.21
C ALA A 80 -0.58 -6.20 0.99
N GLY A 81 0.03 -5.01 1.07
CA GLY A 81 1.48 -4.86 0.97
C GLY A 81 2.24 -5.60 2.08
N ALA A 82 1.77 -5.49 3.33
CA ALA A 82 2.35 -6.20 4.47
C ALA A 82 2.21 -7.73 4.32
N ALA A 83 1.02 -8.20 3.92
CA ALA A 83 0.75 -9.61 3.67
C ALA A 83 1.60 -10.16 2.53
N ALA A 84 1.76 -9.41 1.43
CA ALA A 84 2.63 -9.78 0.32
C ALA A 84 4.09 -9.91 0.75
N LEU A 85 4.62 -8.94 1.51
CA LEU A 85 5.98 -9.03 2.08
C LEU A 85 6.15 -10.26 2.96
N ALA A 86 5.21 -10.53 3.86
CA ALA A 86 5.25 -11.70 4.74
C ALA A 86 5.20 -13.01 3.94
N ALA A 87 4.27 -13.12 3.00
CA ALA A 87 4.11 -14.28 2.12
C ALA A 87 5.31 -14.50 1.21
N SER A 88 6.07 -13.45 0.90
CA SER A 88 7.31 -13.54 0.13
C SER A 88 8.54 -13.96 0.96
N GLY A 89 8.35 -14.35 2.22
CA GLY A 89 9.42 -14.82 3.12
C GLY A 89 10.19 -13.71 3.83
N ARG A 90 9.68 -12.46 3.83
CA ARG A 90 10.33 -11.29 4.46
C ARG A 90 9.52 -10.75 5.66
N PRO A 91 9.30 -11.54 6.74
CA PRO A 91 8.42 -11.15 7.85
C PRO A 91 8.92 -9.91 8.61
N TRP A 92 10.23 -9.74 8.74
CA TRP A 92 10.80 -8.56 9.40
C TRP A 92 10.49 -7.26 8.65
N TRP A 93 10.61 -7.29 7.31
CA TRP A 93 10.24 -6.15 6.46
C TRP A 93 8.74 -5.88 6.48
N ALA A 94 7.90 -6.93 6.53
CA ALA A 94 6.46 -6.78 6.71
C ALA A 94 6.11 -6.10 8.05
N ALA A 95 6.76 -6.49 9.14
CA ALA A 95 6.57 -5.88 10.46
C ALA A 95 7.01 -4.42 10.50
N ALA A 96 8.19 -4.11 9.94
CA ALA A 96 8.68 -2.74 9.83
C ALA A 96 7.71 -1.87 9.00
N PHE A 97 7.29 -2.37 7.83
CA PHE A 97 6.33 -1.70 6.97
C PHE A 97 4.99 -1.43 7.67
N ALA A 98 4.43 -2.43 8.35
CA ALA A 98 3.20 -2.28 9.12
C ALA A 98 3.35 -1.25 10.25
N GLY A 99 4.49 -1.28 10.97
CA GLY A 99 4.80 -0.31 12.01
C GLY A 99 4.84 1.13 11.48
N VAL A 100 5.54 1.36 10.36
CA VAL A 100 5.61 2.68 9.73
C VAL A 100 4.22 3.12 9.23
N CYS A 101 3.42 2.22 8.66
CA CYS A 101 2.04 2.51 8.28
C CYS A 101 1.18 2.96 9.46
N LEU A 102 1.28 2.28 10.61
CA LEU A 102 0.53 2.61 11.83
C LEU A 102 0.92 3.99 12.37
N VAL A 103 2.22 4.28 12.45
CA VAL A 103 2.71 5.60 12.90
C VAL A 103 2.24 6.70 11.94
N ASN A 104 2.40 6.49 10.64
CA ASN A 104 1.99 7.43 9.60
C ASN A 104 0.49 7.72 9.66
N ALA A 105 -0.34 6.67 9.81
CA ALA A 105 -1.79 6.79 9.95
C ALA A 105 -2.21 7.50 11.25
N ALA A 106 -1.55 7.20 12.37
CA ALA A 106 -1.79 7.87 13.65
C ALA A 106 -1.47 9.37 13.54
N LEU A 107 -0.32 9.73 12.96
CA LEU A 107 0.08 11.12 12.74
C LEU A 107 -0.90 11.85 11.82
N ARG A 108 -1.36 11.22 10.72
CA ARG A 108 -2.38 11.82 9.83
C ARG A 108 -3.66 12.15 10.59
N ARG A 109 -4.15 11.24 11.44
CA ARG A 109 -5.36 11.47 12.24
C ARG A 109 -5.18 12.58 13.28
N LEU A 110 -4.07 12.56 14.01
CA LEU A 110 -3.76 13.57 15.03
C LEU A 110 -3.63 14.96 14.43
N TRP A 111 -3.06 15.06 13.22
CA TRP A 111 -2.83 16.33 12.53
C TRP A 111 -3.93 16.72 11.54
N LYS A 112 -4.99 15.91 11.44
CA LYS A 112 -6.12 16.06 10.49
C LYS A 112 -5.64 16.24 9.04
N GLN A 113 -4.71 15.38 8.61
CA GLN A 113 -4.20 15.30 7.24
C GLN A 113 -5.03 14.36 6.36
#